data_AF-A0A2V7A3W9-F1
#
_entry.id   AF-A0A2V7A3W9-F1
#
_cell.length_a   1.000
_cell.length_b   1.000
_cell.length_c   1.000
_cell.angle_alpha   90.00
_cell.angle_beta   90.00
_cell.angle_gamma   90.00
#
_symmetry.space_group_name_H-M   'P 1'
#
loop_
_entity.id
_entity.type
_entity.pdbx_description
1 polymer ?
#
loop_
_entity_poly.entity_id
_entity_poly.type
_entity_poly.pdbx_seq_one_letter_code
_entity_poly.pdbx_strand_id
1 'polypeptide(L)'
;MCDLTSRNERARTPMRPRWGRLYTLAILLLAALGAVEVAAFPEPIETVAQCGLVLGGVAAMTRWARRNRAALDQQDWCACAGAQVTAREIPSLRRARVECRVEREHVHALVSDGGARGDPLPAVHGP
;
A
#
# COMPACT_ATOMS: atom_id res chain seq x y z
N MET A 1 -26.62 2.62 2.55
CA MET A 1 -25.43 1.79 2.86
C MET A 1 -24.28 2.41 2.06
N CYS A 2 -23.40 3.19 2.69
CA CYS A 2 -22.46 4.05 1.97
C CYS A 2 -21.18 3.30 1.62
N ASP A 3 -20.93 3.22 0.32
CA ASP A 3 -19.80 2.59 -0.36
C ASP A 3 -18.51 3.41 -0.13
N LEU A 4 -17.95 3.31 1.08
CA LEU A 4 -16.64 3.89 1.44
C LEU A 4 -15.46 3.06 0.91
N THR A 5 -15.72 1.83 0.47
CA THR A 5 -14.76 0.90 -0.11
C THR A 5 -14.31 1.33 -1.50
N SER A 6 -15.23 1.78 -2.37
CA SER A 6 -14.88 2.13 -3.77
C SER A 6 -13.98 3.37 -3.90
N ARG A 7 -14.08 4.34 -2.97
CA ARG A 7 -13.20 5.54 -2.99
C ARG A 7 -11.75 5.16 -2.66
N ASN A 8 -11.54 4.18 -1.79
CA ASN A 8 -10.21 3.70 -1.43
C ASN A 8 -9.55 2.86 -2.52
N GLU A 9 -10.30 2.18 -3.38
CA GLU A 9 -9.73 1.41 -4.49
C GLU A 9 -9.16 2.30 -5.60
N ARG A 10 -9.81 3.42 -5.93
CA ARG A 10 -9.25 4.40 -6.90
C ARG A 10 -8.02 5.12 -6.37
N ALA A 11 -7.91 5.35 -5.07
CA ALA A 11 -6.71 5.90 -4.44
C ALA A 11 -5.55 4.88 -4.37
N ARG A 12 -5.82 3.59 -4.59
CA ARG A 12 -4.87 2.48 -4.47
C ARG A 12 -4.34 1.97 -5.81
N THR A 13 -4.63 2.59 -6.95
CA THR A 13 -3.94 2.18 -8.18
C THR A 13 -2.45 2.45 -7.98
N PRO A 14 -1.60 1.42 -7.81
CA PRO A 14 -0.18 1.64 -7.59
C PRO A 14 0.33 2.31 -8.85
N MET A 15 0.86 3.53 -8.72
CA MET A 15 1.58 4.16 -9.82
C MET A 15 2.80 3.27 -10.08
N ARG A 16 2.68 2.35 -11.04
CA ARG A 16 3.81 1.49 -11.41
C ARG A 16 4.80 2.32 -12.22
N PRO A 17 6.11 2.25 -11.91
CA PRO A 17 7.10 2.96 -12.70
C PRO A 17 7.04 2.48 -14.16
N ARG A 18 7.13 3.40 -15.11
CA ARG A 18 7.10 3.06 -16.54
C ARG A 18 8.48 2.58 -16.99
N TRP A 19 8.88 1.40 -16.51
CA TRP A 19 10.15 0.75 -16.83
C TRP A 19 10.36 0.55 -18.33
N GLY A 20 9.27 0.21 -19.04
CA GLY A 20 9.31 0.06 -20.50
C GLY A 20 9.92 1.26 -21.20
N ARG A 21 9.51 2.50 -20.85
CA ARG A 21 10.07 3.73 -21.44
C ARG A 21 11.55 3.91 -21.17
N LEU A 22 12.03 3.49 -20.00
CA LEU A 22 13.45 3.59 -19.65
C LEU A 22 14.28 2.60 -20.49
N TYR A 23 13.80 1.35 -20.63
CA TYR A 23 14.44 0.36 -21.49
C TYR A 23 14.44 0.77 -22.96
N THR A 24 13.33 1.32 -23.48
CA THR A 24 13.29 1.82 -24.86
C THR A 24 14.29 2.95 -25.07
N LEU A 25 14.42 3.88 -24.10
CA LEU A 25 15.41 4.95 -24.14
C LEU A 25 16.83 4.41 -24.14
N ALA A 26 17.13 3.44 -23.28
CA ALA A 26 18.45 2.82 -23.20
C ALA A 26 18.83 2.11 -24.51
N ILE A 27 17.91 1.33 -25.09
CA ILE A 27 18.12 0.68 -26.38
C ILE A 27 18.36 1.71 -27.48
N LEU A 28 17.59 2.81 -27.49
CA LEU A 28 17.74 3.86 -28.48
C LEU A 28 19.07 4.62 -28.35
N LEU A 29 19.54 4.88 -27.12
CA LEU A 29 20.87 5.43 -26.85
C LEU A 29 21.98 4.50 -27.35
N LEU A 30 21.87 3.21 -27.08
CA LEU A 30 22.86 2.21 -27.54
C LEU A 30 22.86 2.09 -29.07
N ALA A 31 21.68 2.07 -29.70
CA ALA A 31 21.56 2.02 -31.15
C ALA A 31 22.14 3.28 -31.81
N ALA A 32 21.87 4.46 -31.24
CA ALA A 32 22.40 5.72 -31.75
C ALA A 32 23.92 5.84 -31.54
N LEU A 33 24.45 5.36 -30.42
CA LEU A 33 25.90 5.27 -30.21
C LEU A 33 26.55 4.33 -31.23
N GLY A 34 26.00 3.13 -31.42
CA GLY A 34 26.49 2.19 -32.44
C GLY A 34 26.44 2.78 -33.86
N ALA A 35 25.44 3.60 -34.17
CA ALA A 35 25.36 4.30 -35.45
C ALA A 35 26.46 5.36 -35.62
N VAL A 36 26.82 6.07 -34.54
CA VAL A 36 27.94 7.03 -34.55
C VAL A 36 29.26 6.31 -34.78
N GLU A 37 29.49 5.18 -34.11
CA GLU A 37 30.72 4.38 -34.23
C GLU A 37 30.90 3.75 -35.62
N VAL A 38 29.81 3.30 -36.26
CA VAL A 38 29.86 2.69 -37.60
C VAL A 38 29.98 3.76 -38.69
N ALA A 39 29.53 4.97 -38.43
CA ALA A 39 29.62 6.06 -39.37
C ALA A 39 31.02 6.68 -39.34
N ALA A 40 31.69 6.74 -40.50
CA ALA A 40 32.96 7.44 -40.66
C ALA A 40 32.75 8.97 -40.62
N PHE A 41 32.40 9.51 -39.46
CA PHE A 41 32.28 10.94 -39.25
C PHE A 41 33.66 11.60 -39.16
N PRO A 42 33.77 12.87 -39.56
CA PRO A 42 34.90 13.70 -39.15
C PRO A 42 34.94 13.83 -37.62
N GLU A 43 36.11 13.66 -37.02
CA GLU A 43 36.40 13.82 -35.57
C GLU A 43 35.59 14.90 -34.82
N PRO A 44 35.46 16.16 -35.30
CA PRO A 44 34.69 17.17 -34.59
C PRO A 44 33.18 16.90 -34.57
N ILE A 45 32.65 16.24 -35.59
CA ILE A 45 31.23 15.88 -35.69
C ILE A 45 30.94 14.68 -34.78
N GLU A 46 31.86 13.71 -34.73
CA GLU A 46 31.76 12.56 -33.84
C GLU A 46 31.72 13.00 -32.37
N THR A 47 32.63 13.89 -31.97
CA THR A 47 32.68 14.43 -30.60
C THR A 47 31.37 15.14 -30.22
N VAL A 48 30.83 15.97 -31.12
CA VAL A 48 29.56 16.66 -30.89
C VAL A 48 28.39 15.66 -30.78
N ALA A 49 28.38 14.62 -31.62
CA ALA A 49 27.38 13.57 -31.57
C ALA A 49 27.43 12.77 -30.26
N GLN A 50 28.63 12.37 -29.81
CA GLN A 50 28.85 11.69 -28.54
C GLN A 50 28.43 12.58 -27.35
N CYS A 51 28.82 13.85 -27.32
CA CYS A 51 28.39 14.79 -26.29
C CYS A 51 26.86 14.96 -26.29
N GLY A 52 26.25 15.09 -27.46
CA GLY A 52 24.80 15.18 -27.62
C GLY A 52 24.07 13.94 -27.11
N LEU A 53 24.62 12.74 -27.38
CA LEU A 53 24.12 11.46 -26.88
C LEU A 53 24.16 11.40 -25.36
N VAL A 54 25.28 11.77 -24.73
CA VAL A 54 25.42 11.78 -23.27
C VAL A 54 24.46 12.77 -22.64
N LEU A 55 24.41 14.01 -23.13
CA LEU A 55 23.50 15.04 -22.61
C LEU A 55 22.03 14.66 -22.81
N GLY A 56 21.69 14.11 -23.98
CA GLY A 56 20.36 13.61 -24.29
C GLY A 56 19.94 12.47 -23.36
N GLY A 57 20.85 11.52 -23.11
CA GLY A 57 20.62 10.42 -22.18
C GLY A 57 20.40 10.89 -20.74
N VAL A 58 21.25 11.79 -20.24
CA VAL A 58 21.10 12.39 -18.91
C VAL A 58 19.77 13.15 -18.80
N ALA A 59 19.43 13.98 -19.78
CA ALA A 59 18.18 14.73 -19.77
C ALA A 59 16.96 13.79 -19.79
N ALA A 60 17.01 12.73 -20.59
CA ALA A 60 15.95 11.73 -20.69
C ALA A 60 15.78 10.95 -19.38
N MET A 61 16.87 10.49 -18.76
CA MET A 61 16.83 9.83 -17.45
C MET A 61 16.28 10.75 -16.36
N THR A 62 16.76 11.99 -16.31
CA THR A 62 16.28 12.99 -15.34
C THR A 62 14.78 13.27 -15.52
N ARG A 63 14.31 13.40 -16.76
CA ARG A 63 12.90 13.62 -17.09
C ARG A 63 12.03 12.39 -16.78
N TRP A 64 12.56 11.18 -16.98
CA TRP A 64 11.90 9.94 -16.56
C TRP A 64 11.79 9.87 -15.03
N ALA A 65 12.87 10.13 -14.29
CA ALA A 65 12.88 10.11 -12.84
C ALA A 65 11.89 11.12 -12.25
N ARG A 66 11.87 12.36 -12.75
CA ARG A 66 10.89 13.38 -12.32
C ARG A 66 9.44 12.94 -12.53
N ARG A 67 9.14 12.27 -13.65
CA ARG A 67 7.78 11.77 -13.94
C ARG A 67 7.38 10.54 -13.15
N ASN A 68 8.34 9.73 -12.71
CA ASN A 68 8.09 8.53 -11.93
C ASN A 68 8.40 8.74 -10.44
N ARG A 69 8.65 9.97 -9.98
CA ARG A 69 9.06 10.26 -8.60
C ARG A 69 8.06 9.71 -7.56
N ALA A 70 6.76 9.93 -7.78
CA ALA A 70 5.73 9.41 -6.89
C ALA A 70 5.65 7.87 -6.88
N ALA A 71 5.89 7.24 -8.04
CA ALA A 71 5.94 5.79 -8.17
C ALA A 71 7.14 5.19 -7.43
N LEU A 72 8.31 5.84 -7.55
CA LEU A 72 9.55 5.43 -6.89
C LEU A 72 9.44 5.62 -5.37
N ASP A 73 8.96 6.77 -4.92
CA ASP A 73 8.74 7.07 -3.49
C ASP A 73 7.77 6.07 -2.85
N GLN A 74 6.71 5.69 -3.57
CA GLN A 74 5.79 4.65 -3.10
C GLN A 74 6.44 3.26 -3.04
N GLN A 75 7.34 2.91 -3.97
CA GLN A 75 8.09 1.66 -3.91
C GLN A 75 9.07 1.64 -2.73
N ASP A 76 9.79 2.74 -2.50
CA ASP A 76 10.72 2.89 -1.38
C ASP A 76 9.97 2.82 -0.05
N TRP A 77 8.81 3.49 0.04
CA TRP A 77 7.91 3.39 1.17
C TRP A 77 7.45 1.95 1.40
N CYS A 78 6.98 1.24 0.38
CA CYS A 78 6.53 -0.14 0.52
C CYS A 78 7.65 -1.09 0.98
N ALA A 79 8.88 -0.90 0.47
CA ALA A 79 10.04 -1.68 0.89
C ALA A 79 10.39 -1.46 2.37
N CYS A 80 10.35 -0.20 2.84
CA CYS A 80 10.61 0.14 4.24
C CYS A 80 9.46 -0.19 5.19
N ALA A 81 8.22 0.11 4.79
CA ALA A 81 7.03 -0.04 5.63
C ALA A 81 6.69 -1.51 5.89
N GLY A 82 6.98 -2.42 4.95
CA GLY A 82 6.78 -3.85 5.15
C GLY A 82 7.59 -4.41 6.33
N ALA A 83 8.73 -3.79 6.66
CA ALA A 83 9.57 -4.19 7.79
C ALA A 83 9.16 -3.53 9.12
N GLN A 84 8.42 -2.41 9.09
CA GLN A 84 8.15 -1.60 10.29
C GLN A 84 6.67 -1.47 10.68
N VAL A 85 5.72 -1.73 9.78
CA VAL A 85 4.29 -1.54 10.06
C VAL A 85 3.70 -2.80 10.68
N THR A 86 3.56 -2.79 11.99
CA THR A 86 2.68 -3.73 12.70
C THR A 86 1.26 -3.18 12.70
N ALA A 87 0.38 -3.81 11.91
CA ALA A 87 -1.03 -3.44 11.90
C ALA A 87 -1.69 -3.97 13.18
N ARG A 88 -2.08 -3.07 14.10
CA ARG A 88 -2.96 -3.41 15.20
C ARG A 88 -4.40 -3.12 14.79
N GLU A 89 -5.24 -4.14 14.80
CA GLU A 89 -6.66 -3.97 14.59
C GLU A 89 -7.23 -3.19 15.79
N ILE A 90 -7.70 -1.96 15.54
CA ILE A 90 -8.41 -1.17 16.56
C ILE A 90 -9.89 -1.52 16.41
N PRO A 91 -10.49 -2.24 17.37
CA PRO A 91 -11.90 -2.58 17.30
C PRO A 91 -12.72 -1.29 17.22
N SER A 92 -13.59 -1.20 16.21
CA SER A 92 -14.46 -0.04 16.08
C SER A 92 -15.35 0.09 17.32
N LEU A 93 -15.51 1.31 17.81
CA LEU A 93 -16.37 1.64 18.96
C LEU A 93 -17.80 1.06 18.85
N ARG A 94 -18.29 0.87 17.61
CA ARG A 94 -19.60 0.25 17.36
C ARG A 94 -19.58 -1.25 17.68
N ARG A 95 -18.55 -1.98 17.27
CA ARG A 95 -18.40 -3.42 17.55
C ARG A 95 -18.17 -3.66 19.05
N ALA A 96 -17.33 -2.83 19.68
CA ALA A 96 -17.12 -2.86 21.13
C ALA A 96 -18.40 -2.60 21.94
N ARG A 97 -19.26 -1.67 21.48
CA ARG A 97 -20.57 -1.44 22.12
C ARG A 97 -21.54 -2.60 21.96
N VAL A 98 -21.52 -3.31 20.83
CA VAL A 98 -22.37 -4.48 20.60
C VAL A 98 -21.91 -5.63 21.50
N GLU A 99 -20.61 -5.89 21.57
CA GLU A 99 -20.02 -6.92 22.45
C GLU A 99 -20.41 -6.69 23.92
N CYS A 100 -20.16 -5.49 24.48
CA CYS A 100 -20.52 -5.18 25.87
C CYS A 100 -22.04 -5.24 26.13
N ARG A 101 -22.88 -4.96 25.13
CA ARG A 101 -24.34 -5.07 25.27
C ARG A 101 -24.78 -6.53 25.37
N VAL A 102 -24.23 -7.39 24.51
CA VAL A 102 -24.54 -8.83 24.50
C VAL A 102 -24.08 -9.49 25.80
N GLU A 103 -22.88 -9.15 26.28
CA GLU A 103 -22.37 -9.65 27.57
C GLU A 103 -23.28 -9.25 28.74
N ARG A 104 -23.76 -7.99 28.76
CA ARG A 104 -24.69 -7.51 29.79
C ARG A 104 -26.05 -8.21 29.73
N GLU A 105 -26.58 -8.48 28.54
CA GLU A 105 -27.84 -9.23 28.35
C GLU A 105 -27.68 -10.70 28.79
N HIS A 106 -26.54 -11.34 28.51
CA HIS A 106 -26.23 -12.71 28.96
C HIS A 106 -26.11 -12.81 30.49
N VAL A 107 -25.39 -11.87 31.13
CA VAL A 107 -25.27 -11.83 32.60
C VAL A 107 -26.64 -11.61 33.25
N HIS A 108 -27.48 -10.75 32.66
CA HIS A 108 -28.85 -10.53 33.16
C HIS A 108 -29.73 -11.78 33.02
N ALA A 109 -29.60 -12.52 31.92
CA ALA A 109 -30.30 -13.78 31.72
C ALA A 109 -29.87 -14.85 32.74
N LEU A 110 -28.57 -14.98 33.01
CA LEU A 110 -28.03 -15.92 34.01
C LEU A 110 -28.49 -15.56 35.44
N VAL A 111 -28.57 -14.27 35.78
CA VAL A 111 -29.08 -13.81 37.09
C VAL A 111 -30.59 -14.03 37.22
N SER A 112 -31.37 -13.83 36.15
CA SER A 112 -32.81 -14.14 36.15
C SER A 112 -33.09 -15.63 36.28
N ASP A 113 -32.30 -16.49 35.62
CA ASP A 113 -32.45 -17.94 35.68
C ASP A 113 -32.00 -18.51 37.03
N GLY A 114 -30.96 -17.91 37.64
CA GLY A 114 -30.52 -18.21 39.01
C GLY A 114 -31.49 -17.75 40.10
N GLY A 115 -32.37 -16.78 39.82
CA GLY A 115 -33.42 -16.31 40.74
C GLY A 115 -34.68 -17.19 40.75
N ALA A 116 -34.84 -18.08 39.77
CA ALA A 116 -36.01 -18.97 39.66
C ALA A 116 -35.82 -20.34 40.34
N ARG A 117 -34.62 -20.67 40.83
CA ARG A 117 -34.39 -21.75 41.81
C ARG A 117 -34.36 -21.22 43.24
N GLY A 118 -35.43 -20.52 43.63
CA GLY A 118 -35.84 -20.53 45.03
C GLY A 118 -36.45 -21.88 45.32
N ASP A 119 -35.63 -22.89 45.64
CA ASP A 119 -36.13 -24.14 46.23
C ASP A 119 -36.79 -23.80 47.57
N PRO A 120 -38.09 -24.06 47.76
CA PRO A 120 -38.70 -23.97 49.07
C PRO A 120 -38.63 -25.32 49.78
N LEU A 121 -38.47 -25.25 51.11
CA LEU A 121 -38.88 -26.21 52.16
C LEU A 121 -37.81 -27.18 52.71
N PRO A 122 -37.95 -27.67 53.97
CA PRO A 122 -39.13 -27.59 54.84
C PRO A 122 -38.93 -26.95 56.22
N ALA A 123 -40.06 -26.49 56.77
CA ALA A 123 -40.22 -26.08 58.15
C ALA A 123 -39.89 -27.23 59.11
N VAL A 124 -38.95 -26.97 60.03
CA VAL A 124 -38.68 -27.84 61.17
C VAL A 124 -39.64 -27.44 62.29
N HIS A 125 -40.69 -28.23 62.47
CA HIS A 125 -41.47 -28.25 63.70
C HIS A 125 -40.66 -28.98 64.79
N GLY A 126 -40.54 -28.34 65.96
CA GLY A 126 -40.07 -28.96 67.19
C GLY A 126 -41.00 -30.08 67.67
N PRO A 127 -40.53 -30.87 68.65
CA PRO A 127 -40.78 -30.51 70.05
C PRO A 127 -39.53 -30.19 70.87
#